data_AF-A0A820JJC1-F1
#
_entry.id   AF-A0A820JJC1-F1
#
_cell.length_a   1.000
_cell.length_b   1.000
_cell.length_c   1.000
_cell.angle_alpha   90.00
_cell.angle_beta   90.00
_cell.angle_gamma   90.00
#
_symmetry.space_group_name_H-M   'P 1'
#
loop_
_entity.id
_entity.type
_entity.pdbx_description
1 polymer ?
#
loop_
_entity_poly.entity_id
_entity_poly.type
_entity_poly.pdbx_seq_one_letter_code
_entity_poly.pdbx_strand_id
1 'polypeptide(L)'
;VGSGDPSLGSWRWNETKGDIIMQHWISLINGKGIKQCRGIILDLSIWPDQTQTVPDGYPWGGLGNYYATGSSALNWRENQFRIFLLPGSTVGSPVAITGFENLPQLITFTNELVTGPPGSGDLADVYLAPDSTHGSLRGSLGIDSPKDFSIGAATPNSAIHIADELRQRMNWSKSMPIKIIYQQDVNTTANRITLDTYQSPPLSDIVYWFEQDSINMYGEVLIKTIAQITNASTTRVLPLYCYNEH
;
A
#
# COMPACT_ATOMS: atom_id res chain seq x y z
N VAL A 1 1.25 12.54 9.04
CA VAL A 1 -0.21 12.61 9.31
C VAL A 1 -0.90 12.23 8.03
N GLY A 2 -1.77 11.23 8.06
CA GLY A 2 -2.50 10.76 6.90
C GLY A 2 -3.82 11.48 6.73
N SER A 3 -4.19 11.70 5.47
CA SER A 3 -5.47 12.27 5.08
C SER A 3 -6.25 11.40 4.09
N GLY A 4 -5.82 10.16 3.87
CA GLY A 4 -6.46 9.24 2.93
C GLY A 4 -6.13 9.59 1.48
N ASP A 5 -4.91 10.01 1.15
CA ASP A 5 -4.50 10.12 -0.24
C ASP A 5 -4.17 8.72 -0.80
N PRO A 6 -4.86 8.22 -1.83
CA PRO A 6 -4.57 6.90 -2.43
C PRO A 6 -3.38 6.93 -3.40
N SER A 7 -2.96 8.11 -3.84
CA SER A 7 -1.95 8.32 -4.89
C SER A 7 -0.53 8.54 -4.36
N LEU A 8 -0.37 8.71 -3.04
CA LEU A 8 0.94 8.99 -2.44
C LEU A 8 1.95 7.88 -2.75
N GLY A 9 3.06 8.24 -3.39
CA GLY A 9 4.08 7.29 -3.82
C GLY A 9 3.78 6.57 -5.14
N SER A 10 2.61 6.77 -5.75
CA SER A 10 2.21 6.09 -7.00
C SER A 10 3.16 6.44 -8.16
N TRP A 11 3.38 5.47 -9.04
CA TRP A 11 4.18 5.65 -10.26
C TRP A 11 3.40 6.32 -11.41
N ARG A 12 2.09 6.53 -11.23
CA ARG A 12 1.18 7.00 -12.29
C ARG A 12 1.43 8.44 -12.73
N TRP A 13 1.92 9.29 -11.82
CA TRP A 13 2.32 10.67 -12.11
C TRP A 13 3.78 10.85 -11.77
N ASN A 14 4.45 11.78 -12.46
CA ASN A 14 5.86 11.99 -12.23
C ASN A 14 6.12 12.56 -10.83
N GLU A 15 5.24 13.42 -10.34
CA GLU A 15 5.34 14.13 -9.07
C GLU A 15 5.02 13.24 -7.87
N THR A 16 4.22 12.19 -8.06
CA THR A 16 3.78 11.28 -6.99
C THR A 16 4.78 10.16 -6.71
N LYS A 17 5.78 9.94 -7.59
CA LYS A 17 6.71 8.80 -7.49
C LYS A 17 7.35 8.73 -6.12
N GLY A 18 7.36 7.54 -5.52
CA GLY A 18 7.84 7.36 -4.15
C GLY A 18 9.27 7.87 -3.91
N ASP A 19 10.18 7.73 -4.88
CA ASP A 19 11.54 8.27 -4.76
C ASP A 19 11.58 9.80 -4.70
N ILE A 20 10.73 10.48 -5.48
CA ILE A 20 10.66 11.94 -5.49
C ILE A 20 10.13 12.45 -4.14
N ILE A 21 9.06 11.84 -3.63
CA ILE A 21 8.50 12.16 -2.31
C ILE A 21 9.53 11.92 -1.20
N MET A 22 10.19 10.75 -1.20
CA MET A 22 11.19 10.41 -0.19
C MET A 22 12.38 11.37 -0.21
N GLN A 23 12.91 11.69 -1.39
CA GLN A 23 14.02 12.64 -1.54
C GLN A 23 13.63 14.05 -1.08
N HIS A 24 12.41 14.49 -1.38
CA HIS A 24 11.87 15.77 -0.91
C HIS A 24 11.82 15.82 0.62
N TRP A 25 11.22 14.82 1.27
CA TRP A 25 11.13 14.76 2.73
C TRP A 25 12.50 14.70 3.41
N ILE A 26 13.41 13.88 2.88
CA ILE A 26 14.80 13.79 3.38
C ILE A 26 15.48 15.16 3.29
N SER A 27 15.30 15.88 2.18
CA SER A 27 15.89 17.20 1.97
C SER A 27 15.35 18.24 2.96
N LEU A 28 14.04 18.24 3.21
CA LEU A 28 13.42 19.13 4.19
C LEU A 28 13.89 18.85 5.62
N ILE A 29 13.94 17.57 6.01
CA ILE A 29 14.40 17.13 7.34
C ILE A 29 15.87 17.53 7.55
N ASN A 30 16.73 17.24 6.57
CA ASN A 30 18.14 17.62 6.60
C ASN A 30 18.35 19.14 6.60
N GLY A 31 17.54 19.89 5.83
CA GLY A 31 17.57 21.35 5.79
C GLY A 31 17.23 22.01 7.13
N LYS A 32 16.49 21.32 8.01
CA LYS A 32 16.27 21.74 9.40
C LYS A 32 17.38 21.30 10.38
N GLY A 33 18.42 20.64 9.88
CA GLY A 33 19.53 20.13 10.70
C GLY A 33 19.16 18.92 11.56
N ILE A 34 18.06 18.23 11.26
CA ILE A 34 17.61 17.06 12.03
C ILE A 34 18.47 15.86 11.63
N LYS A 35 19.40 15.47 12.51
CA LYS A 35 20.32 14.34 12.28
C LYS A 35 19.87 13.04 12.96
N GLN A 36 19.01 13.14 13.96
CA GLN A 36 18.52 11.99 14.73
C GLN A 36 17.03 12.17 15.00
N CYS A 37 16.32 11.04 14.98
CA CYS A 37 14.92 10.97 15.33
C CYS A 37 14.75 9.99 16.50
N ARG A 38 13.91 10.36 17.48
CA ARG A 38 13.62 9.51 18.65
C ARG A 38 12.49 8.51 18.39
N GLY A 39 11.69 8.74 17.36
CA GLY A 39 10.53 7.95 17.02
C GLY A 39 9.71 8.60 15.91
N ILE A 40 9.05 7.77 15.11
CA ILE A 40 8.09 8.22 14.09
C ILE A 40 6.69 7.95 14.62
N ILE A 41 5.81 8.94 14.52
CA ILE A 41 4.38 8.79 14.83
C ILE A 41 3.62 8.89 13.51
N LEU A 42 2.88 7.82 13.21
CA LEU A 42 1.96 7.72 12.09
C LEU A 42 0.58 8.04 12.60
N ASP A 43 0.16 9.27 12.34
CA ASP A 43 -1.18 9.74 12.66
C ASP A 43 -2.12 9.31 11.56
N LEU A 44 -2.93 8.29 11.84
CA LEU A 44 -3.92 7.78 10.91
C LEU A 44 -5.30 8.36 11.19
N SER A 45 -5.53 9.07 12.30
CA SER A 45 -6.82 9.34 12.98
C SER A 45 -7.96 10.09 12.23
N ILE A 46 -7.86 10.27 10.91
CA ILE A 46 -8.85 10.97 10.08
C ILE A 46 -10.26 10.31 9.98
N TRP A 47 -10.36 8.98 9.93
CA TRP A 47 -11.63 8.22 9.91
C TRP A 47 -11.96 7.55 11.26
N PRO A 48 -13.22 7.26 11.59
CA PRO A 48 -13.58 6.58 12.84
C PRO A 48 -13.29 5.05 12.84
N ASP A 49 -13.29 4.39 11.69
CA ASP A 49 -13.21 2.93 11.47
C ASP A 49 -11.84 2.45 10.97
N GLN A 50 -10.77 3.07 11.44
CA GLN A 50 -9.43 2.94 10.83
C GLN A 50 -8.77 1.58 10.93
N THR A 51 -9.16 0.82 11.94
CA THR A 51 -8.64 -0.54 12.13
C THR A 51 -9.23 -1.50 11.09
N GLN A 52 -10.33 -1.13 10.43
CA GLN A 52 -10.89 -1.85 9.29
C GLN A 52 -10.24 -1.38 8.00
N THR A 53 -9.00 -1.83 7.78
CA THR A 53 -8.25 -1.53 6.56
C THR A 53 -8.76 -2.34 5.36
N VAL A 54 -9.21 -3.57 5.60
CA VAL A 54 -9.75 -4.48 4.57
C VAL A 54 -11.26 -4.64 4.76
N PRO A 55 -12.08 -4.58 3.69
CA PRO A 55 -13.52 -4.84 3.78
C PRO A 55 -13.82 -6.30 4.16
N ASP A 56 -14.89 -6.51 4.95
CA ASP A 56 -15.29 -7.84 5.44
C ASP A 56 -15.65 -8.83 4.31
N GLY A 57 -16.03 -8.30 3.14
CA GLY A 57 -16.38 -9.11 1.97
C GLY A 57 -15.17 -9.69 1.23
N TYR A 58 -13.94 -9.27 1.54
CA TYR A 58 -12.77 -9.77 0.82
C TYR A 58 -12.46 -11.22 1.24
N PRO A 59 -12.28 -12.14 0.28
CA PRO A 59 -11.94 -13.51 0.61
C PRO A 59 -10.54 -13.54 1.22
N TRP A 60 -10.42 -14.16 2.40
CA TRP A 60 -9.16 -14.25 3.14
C TRP A 60 -8.01 -14.73 2.24
N GLY A 61 -8.24 -15.79 1.46
CA GLY A 61 -7.21 -16.36 0.58
C GLY A 61 -6.63 -15.40 -0.47
N GLY A 62 -7.30 -14.29 -0.78
CA GLY A 62 -6.84 -13.31 -1.76
C GLY A 62 -6.12 -12.10 -1.18
N LEU A 63 -6.03 -11.93 0.15
CA LEU A 63 -5.55 -10.69 0.78
C LEU A 63 -4.09 -10.33 0.47
N GLY A 64 -3.27 -11.28 0.01
CA GLY A 64 -1.91 -10.99 -0.41
C GLY A 64 -1.81 -10.46 -1.83
N ASN A 65 -2.87 -10.53 -2.64
CA ASN A 65 -2.88 -10.07 -4.02
C ASN A 65 -3.15 -8.55 -4.08
N TYR A 66 -2.52 -7.84 -5.03
CA TYR A 66 -2.58 -6.38 -5.10
C TYR A 66 -3.99 -5.77 -5.12
N TYR A 67 -4.95 -6.47 -5.74
CA TYR A 67 -6.34 -6.02 -5.85
C TYR A 67 -7.12 -6.15 -4.52
N ALA A 68 -6.56 -6.83 -3.52
CA ALA A 68 -7.18 -7.06 -2.21
C ALA A 68 -6.48 -6.28 -1.09
N THR A 69 -5.66 -5.29 -1.44
CA THR A 69 -4.92 -4.50 -0.47
C THR A 69 -5.85 -3.63 0.39
N GLY A 70 -5.52 -3.50 1.67
CA GLY A 70 -6.28 -2.63 2.59
C GLY A 70 -6.10 -1.16 2.26
N SER A 71 -7.05 -0.32 2.70
CA SER A 71 -6.98 1.15 2.66
C SER A 71 -6.64 1.72 4.04
N SER A 72 -5.87 2.80 4.06
CA SER A 72 -5.47 3.50 5.29
C SER A 72 -5.50 5.01 5.07
N ALA A 73 -5.39 5.78 6.16
CA ALA A 73 -5.18 7.23 6.07
C ALA A 73 -3.80 7.58 5.49
N LEU A 74 -2.81 6.69 5.64
CA LEU A 74 -1.53 6.75 4.96
C LEU A 74 -1.41 5.56 4.03
N ASN A 75 -1.60 5.80 2.74
CA ASN A 75 -1.32 4.83 1.69
C ASN A 75 0.06 5.11 1.10
N TRP A 76 0.72 4.09 0.57
CA TRP A 76 2.04 4.23 -0.04
C TRP A 76 2.17 3.31 -1.23
N ARG A 77 2.47 3.87 -2.41
CA ARG A 77 2.64 3.12 -3.67
C ARG A 77 1.43 2.23 -3.96
N GLU A 78 0.24 2.80 -3.83
CA GLU A 78 -1.04 2.10 -4.00
C GLU A 78 -1.20 0.88 -3.10
N ASN A 79 -0.49 0.85 -1.97
CA ASN A 79 -0.42 -0.25 -1.01
C ASN A 79 -0.03 -1.58 -1.66
N GLN A 80 0.87 -1.55 -2.64
CA GLN A 80 1.34 -2.73 -3.34
C GLN A 80 2.83 -2.67 -3.66
N PHE A 81 3.38 -3.84 -3.96
CA PHE A 81 4.75 -4.04 -4.44
C PHE A 81 4.73 -5.13 -5.53
N ARG A 82 5.83 -5.29 -6.27
CA ARG A 82 5.93 -6.31 -7.32
C ARG A 82 6.88 -7.44 -6.94
N ILE A 83 6.54 -8.65 -7.39
CA ILE A 83 7.37 -9.85 -7.31
C ILE A 83 7.70 -10.27 -8.73
N PHE A 84 8.99 -10.30 -9.09
CA PHE A 84 9.44 -10.80 -10.39
C PHE A 84 9.64 -12.31 -10.33
N LEU A 85 9.07 -13.00 -11.30
CA LEU A 85 9.01 -14.46 -11.35
C LEU A 85 9.59 -14.97 -12.67
N LEU A 86 10.27 -16.10 -12.61
CA LEU A 86 10.83 -16.76 -13.79
C LEU A 86 10.47 -18.25 -13.78
N PRO A 87 9.73 -18.75 -14.78
CA PRO A 87 9.49 -20.18 -14.93
C PRO A 87 10.80 -20.97 -15.02
N GLY A 88 10.80 -22.17 -14.47
CA GLY A 88 11.88 -23.13 -14.64
C GLY A 88 11.89 -23.74 -16.04
N SER A 89 12.94 -24.52 -16.35
CA SER A 89 13.18 -25.03 -17.70
C SER A 89 12.25 -26.15 -18.15
N THR A 90 11.47 -26.75 -17.24
CA THR A 90 10.53 -27.84 -17.55
C THR A 90 9.23 -27.68 -16.75
N VAL A 91 8.12 -28.18 -17.30
CA VAL A 91 6.85 -28.25 -16.56
C VAL A 91 7.03 -29.01 -15.24
N GLY A 92 6.46 -28.47 -14.16
CA GLY A 92 6.58 -28.98 -12.79
C GLY A 92 7.84 -28.55 -12.04
N SER A 93 8.83 -27.93 -12.70
CA SER A 93 9.99 -27.38 -12.00
C SER A 93 9.65 -26.09 -11.23
N PRO A 94 10.37 -25.76 -10.13
CA PRO A 94 10.08 -24.56 -9.35
C PRO A 94 10.18 -23.27 -10.18
N VAL A 95 9.27 -22.33 -9.96
CA VAL A 95 9.40 -20.95 -10.44
C VAL A 95 10.37 -20.21 -9.52
N ALA A 96 11.30 -19.45 -10.07
CA ALA A 96 12.23 -18.64 -9.28
C ALA A 96 11.66 -17.25 -9.02
N ILE A 97 11.85 -16.73 -7.80
CA ILE A 97 11.73 -15.29 -7.52
C ILE A 97 13.05 -14.65 -7.94
N THR A 98 13.02 -13.76 -8.92
CA THR A 98 14.22 -13.11 -9.47
C THR A 98 14.47 -11.72 -8.89
N GLY A 99 13.45 -11.14 -8.26
CA GLY A 99 13.58 -9.84 -7.60
C GLY A 99 12.25 -9.30 -7.10
N PHE A 100 12.32 -8.10 -6.56
CA PHE A 100 11.15 -7.36 -6.10
C PHE A 100 11.27 -5.89 -6.49
N GLU A 101 10.12 -5.25 -6.67
CA GLU A 101 10.02 -3.78 -6.72
C GLU A 101 9.28 -3.31 -5.46
N ASN A 102 9.88 -2.43 -4.67
CA ASN A 102 9.24 -1.80 -3.50
C ASN A 102 8.79 -2.78 -2.38
N LEU A 103 9.43 -3.94 -2.23
CA LEU A 103 9.12 -4.87 -1.14
C LEU A 103 9.39 -4.23 0.24
N PRO A 104 8.42 -4.23 1.17
CA PRO A 104 8.68 -3.85 2.55
C PRO A 104 9.73 -4.76 3.20
N GLN A 105 10.73 -4.17 3.87
CA GLN A 105 11.94 -4.88 4.31
C GLN A 105 11.70 -6.14 5.17
N LEU A 106 10.64 -6.16 5.98
CA LEU A 106 10.38 -7.23 6.93
C LEU A 106 9.63 -8.40 6.31
N ILE A 107 9.23 -8.30 5.04
CA ILE A 107 8.40 -9.31 4.39
C ILE A 107 9.27 -10.37 3.74
N THR A 108 8.91 -11.62 3.99
CA THR A 108 9.56 -12.80 3.40
C THR A 108 8.50 -13.75 2.85
N PHE A 109 8.92 -14.62 1.92
CA PHE A 109 8.03 -15.58 1.26
C PHE A 109 8.57 -16.99 1.33
N THR A 110 7.68 -17.94 1.57
CA THR A 110 7.86 -19.33 1.15
C THR A 110 7.37 -19.46 -0.30
N ASN A 111 8.25 -19.85 -1.22
CA ASN A 111 7.90 -20.00 -2.63
C ASN A 111 7.56 -21.46 -2.96
N GLU A 112 6.29 -21.71 -3.27
CA GLU A 112 5.76 -23.03 -3.63
C GLU A 112 5.24 -23.06 -5.08
N LEU A 113 5.59 -22.04 -5.88
CA LEU A 113 5.17 -21.93 -7.27
C LEU A 113 5.87 -22.97 -8.15
N VAL A 114 5.11 -23.52 -9.10
CA VAL A 114 5.61 -24.48 -10.10
C VAL A 114 5.40 -23.99 -11.53
N THR A 115 6.23 -24.47 -12.43
CA THR A 115 6.15 -24.13 -13.85
C THR A 115 5.00 -24.88 -14.51
N GLY A 116 4.03 -24.17 -15.07
CA GLY A 116 2.90 -24.71 -15.82
C GLY A 116 3.24 -25.04 -17.27
N PRO A 117 2.37 -25.80 -17.98
CA PRO A 117 2.54 -26.07 -19.41
C PRO A 117 2.41 -24.78 -20.25
N PRO A 118 2.86 -24.80 -21.52
CA PRO A 118 2.67 -23.67 -22.43
C PRO A 118 1.20 -23.27 -22.52
N GLY A 119 0.93 -21.97 -22.50
CA GLY A 119 -0.43 -21.41 -22.57
C GLY A 119 -1.25 -21.49 -21.28
N SER A 120 -0.70 -21.99 -20.16
CA SER A 120 -1.43 -21.99 -18.88
C SER A 120 -1.55 -20.60 -18.25
N GLY A 121 -0.70 -19.65 -18.66
CA GLY A 121 -0.69 -18.29 -18.14
C GLY A 121 -0.27 -18.20 -16.67
N ASP A 122 -0.73 -17.15 -16.01
CA ASP A 122 -0.48 -16.87 -14.60
C ASP A 122 -1.62 -17.40 -13.72
N LEU A 123 -1.27 -18.30 -12.82
CA LEU A 123 -2.12 -18.82 -11.75
C LEU A 123 -1.39 -18.70 -10.41
N ALA A 124 -0.49 -17.72 -10.27
CA ALA A 124 0.24 -17.47 -9.04
C ALA A 124 -0.61 -16.63 -8.08
N ASP A 125 -0.80 -17.14 -6.86
CA ASP A 125 -1.49 -16.47 -5.78
C ASP A 125 -0.52 -16.10 -4.67
N VAL A 126 -0.70 -14.89 -4.13
CA VAL A 126 0.03 -14.39 -2.98
C VAL A 126 -0.82 -14.56 -1.72
N TYR A 127 -0.36 -15.41 -0.82
CA TYR A 127 -0.96 -15.59 0.50
C TYR A 127 -0.15 -14.77 1.50
N LEU A 128 -0.63 -13.59 1.82
CA LEU A 128 0.00 -12.70 2.78
C LEU A 128 -1.08 -11.98 3.59
N ALA A 129 -1.03 -12.22 4.89
CA ALA A 129 -1.97 -11.67 5.85
C ALA A 129 -1.72 -10.18 6.13
N PRO A 130 -2.76 -9.35 6.40
CA PRO A 130 -2.56 -8.02 6.97
C PRO A 130 -1.67 -8.07 8.20
N ASP A 131 -0.78 -7.08 8.34
CA ASP A 131 0.26 -7.00 9.37
C ASP A 131 1.26 -8.18 9.48
N SER A 132 1.21 -9.17 8.57
CA SER A 132 2.18 -10.27 8.56
C SER A 132 3.51 -9.87 7.94
N THR A 133 4.58 -10.46 8.47
CA THR A 133 5.95 -10.36 7.95
C THR A 133 6.36 -11.60 7.13
N HIS A 134 5.49 -12.61 7.05
CA HIS A 134 5.74 -13.82 6.27
C HIS A 134 4.50 -14.23 5.48
N GLY A 135 4.71 -14.56 4.20
CA GLY A 135 3.68 -15.06 3.29
C GLY A 135 4.15 -16.28 2.51
N SER A 136 3.29 -16.77 1.63
CA SER A 136 3.61 -17.85 0.70
C SER A 136 3.09 -17.54 -0.70
N LEU A 137 3.79 -18.05 -1.72
CA LEU A 137 3.38 -18.01 -3.11
C LEU A 137 2.99 -19.41 -3.56
N ARG A 138 1.81 -19.58 -4.14
CA ARG A 138 1.30 -20.89 -4.58
C ARG A 138 0.66 -20.81 -5.95
N GLY A 139 0.55 -21.96 -6.61
CA GLY A 139 -0.02 -22.08 -7.95
C GLY A 139 1.05 -22.26 -9.00
N SER A 140 0.82 -21.72 -10.20
CA SER A 140 1.73 -21.97 -11.33
C SER A 140 1.90 -20.80 -12.27
N LEU A 141 3.04 -20.77 -12.96
CA LEU A 141 3.32 -19.83 -14.04
C LEU A 141 3.70 -20.59 -15.31
N GLY A 142 3.02 -20.32 -16.42
CA GLY A 142 3.27 -20.99 -17.70
C GLY A 142 4.73 -20.86 -18.16
N ILE A 143 5.30 -21.95 -18.68
CA ILE A 143 6.71 -22.01 -19.12
C ILE A 143 7.06 -20.99 -20.22
N ASP A 144 6.06 -20.52 -20.96
CA ASP A 144 6.14 -19.53 -22.03
C ASP A 144 5.99 -18.08 -21.52
N SER A 145 5.92 -17.87 -20.21
CA SER A 145 5.83 -16.52 -19.63
C SER A 145 7.10 -15.70 -19.91
N PRO A 146 6.98 -14.38 -20.11
CA PRO A 146 8.12 -13.49 -20.33
C PRO A 146 9.19 -13.59 -19.24
N LYS A 147 10.44 -13.28 -19.58
CA LYS A 147 11.57 -13.33 -18.62
C LYS A 147 11.49 -12.27 -17.53
N ASP A 148 10.78 -11.19 -17.80
CA ASP A 148 10.51 -10.05 -16.91
C ASP A 148 9.10 -10.11 -16.31
N PHE A 149 8.45 -11.29 -16.32
CA PHE A 149 7.13 -11.46 -15.75
C PHE A 149 7.10 -11.08 -14.26
N SER A 150 6.04 -10.38 -13.85
CA SER A 150 5.86 -9.95 -12.47
C SER A 150 4.39 -9.99 -12.07
N ILE A 151 4.16 -10.27 -10.79
CA ILE A 151 2.84 -10.16 -10.16
C ILE A 151 2.82 -9.04 -9.12
N GLY A 152 1.65 -8.44 -8.93
CA GLY A 152 1.42 -7.45 -7.88
C GLY A 152 0.99 -8.13 -6.57
N ALA A 153 1.55 -7.67 -5.46
CA ALA A 153 1.23 -8.14 -4.12
C ALA A 153 0.83 -6.98 -3.21
N ALA A 154 -0.13 -7.22 -2.32
CA ALA A 154 -0.58 -6.27 -1.32
C ALA A 154 0.49 -6.03 -0.26
N THR A 155 0.70 -4.77 0.09
CA THR A 155 1.52 -4.37 1.24
C THR A 155 0.69 -4.53 2.53
N PRO A 156 1.04 -5.45 3.46
CA PRO A 156 0.24 -5.72 4.66
C PRO A 156 0.03 -4.52 5.57
N ASN A 157 1.01 -3.60 5.63
CA ASN A 157 0.91 -2.36 6.38
C ASN A 157 1.68 -1.24 5.66
N SER A 158 0.98 -0.50 4.80
CA SER A 158 1.59 0.56 3.99
C SER A 158 2.05 1.76 4.81
N ALA A 159 1.38 2.07 5.92
CA ALA A 159 1.77 3.13 6.83
C ALA A 159 3.10 2.83 7.54
N ILE A 160 3.33 1.58 7.96
CA ILE A 160 4.64 1.17 8.50
C ILE A 160 5.67 1.17 7.39
N HIS A 161 5.33 0.70 6.18
CA HIS A 161 6.25 0.66 5.05
C HIS A 161 6.86 2.05 4.74
N ILE A 162 6.04 3.10 4.65
CA ILE A 162 6.53 4.46 4.40
C ILE A 162 7.46 4.97 5.52
N ALA A 163 7.14 4.66 6.78
CA ALA A 163 7.97 5.04 7.93
C ALA A 163 9.31 4.31 7.95
N ASP A 164 9.30 3.01 7.64
CA ASP A 164 10.49 2.19 7.57
C ASP A 164 11.43 2.60 6.43
N GLU A 165 10.86 2.94 5.27
CA GLU A 165 11.63 3.46 4.14
C GLU A 165 12.31 4.78 4.50
N LEU A 166 11.58 5.73 5.12
CA LEU A 166 12.17 6.99 5.58
C LEU A 166 13.27 6.74 6.64
N ARG A 167 13.00 5.88 7.63
CA ARG A 167 13.95 5.49 8.67
C ARG A 167 15.23 4.94 8.09
N GLN A 168 15.14 4.09 7.06
CA GLN A 168 16.30 3.53 6.37
C GLN A 168 17.07 4.59 5.62
N ARG A 169 16.41 5.39 4.77
CA ARG A 169 17.10 6.39 3.93
C ARG A 169 17.76 7.49 4.76
N MET A 170 17.21 7.80 5.93
CA MET A 170 17.81 8.72 6.90
C MET A 170 18.92 8.08 7.76
N ASN A 171 19.18 6.78 7.61
CA ASN A 171 20.10 6.01 8.46
C ASN A 171 19.79 6.13 9.96
N TRP A 172 18.51 6.21 10.32
CA TRP A 172 18.08 6.21 11.72
C TRP A 172 18.12 4.79 12.30
N SER A 173 18.23 4.70 13.62
CA SER A 173 18.34 3.41 14.31
C SER A 173 17.16 2.50 14.01
N LYS A 174 17.40 1.20 13.74
CA LYS A 174 16.35 0.17 13.66
C LYS A 174 15.59 -0.03 14.98
N SER A 175 16.18 0.35 16.11
CA SER A 175 15.51 0.34 17.42
C SER A 175 14.61 1.56 17.65
N MET A 176 14.65 2.55 16.75
CA MET A 176 13.78 3.72 16.84
C MET A 176 12.32 3.28 16.66
N PRO A 177 11.44 3.59 17.62
CA PRO A 177 10.05 3.16 17.58
C PRO A 177 9.27 3.86 16.46
N ILE A 178 8.42 3.09 15.78
CA ILE A 178 7.35 3.58 14.92
C ILE A 178 6.05 3.31 15.67
N LYS A 179 5.25 4.35 15.92
CA LYS A 179 3.97 4.26 16.62
C LYS A 179 2.86 4.69 15.68
N ILE A 180 1.76 3.96 15.72
CA ILE A 180 0.53 4.32 15.00
C ILE A 180 -0.46 4.87 16.01
N ILE A 181 -1.15 5.96 15.65
CA ILE A 181 -2.30 6.47 16.40
C ILE A 181 -3.54 6.45 15.51
N TYR A 182 -4.60 5.82 16.02
CA TYR A 182 -5.89 5.67 15.34
C TYR A 182 -6.96 6.63 15.88
N GLN A 183 -6.68 7.29 17.00
CA GLN A 183 -7.52 8.29 17.61
C GLN A 183 -6.68 9.52 17.88
N GLN A 184 -7.25 10.68 17.58
CA GLN A 184 -6.57 11.94 17.84
C GLN A 184 -6.46 12.10 19.35
N ASP A 185 -5.24 12.20 19.86
CA ASP A 185 -5.03 12.42 21.29
C ASP A 185 -5.40 13.87 21.61
N VAL A 186 -6.57 14.05 22.24
CA VAL A 186 -7.15 15.34 22.62
C VAL A 186 -6.21 16.14 23.53
N ASN A 187 -5.22 15.48 24.14
CA ASN A 187 -4.22 16.11 25.01
C ASN A 187 -2.88 16.44 24.30
N THR A 188 -2.73 16.18 23.00
CA THR A 188 -1.51 16.55 22.26
C THR A 188 -1.50 18.04 21.89
N THR A 189 -1.31 18.89 22.90
CA THR A 189 -0.98 20.33 22.78
C THR A 189 0.45 20.59 22.32
N ALA A 190 1.10 19.62 21.66
CA ALA A 190 2.48 19.77 21.23
C ALA A 190 2.58 20.80 20.11
N ASN A 191 3.45 21.80 20.28
CA ASN A 191 3.87 22.71 19.21
C ASN A 191 4.51 21.91 18.07
N ARG A 192 3.70 21.50 17.07
CA ARG A 192 4.17 20.82 15.86
C ARG A 192 4.69 21.87 14.88
N ILE A 193 5.87 21.65 14.33
CA ILE A 193 6.37 22.42 13.19
C ILE A 193 6.07 21.62 11.93
N THR A 194 5.22 22.16 11.05
CA THR A 194 4.97 21.57 9.74
C THR A 194 6.20 21.78 8.84
N LEU A 195 6.79 20.69 8.37
CA LEU A 195 7.90 20.74 7.40
C LEU A 195 7.41 20.69 5.96
N ASP A 196 6.32 19.98 5.72
CA ASP A 196 5.75 19.75 4.39
C ASP A 196 4.23 19.63 4.46
N THR A 197 3.56 19.93 3.35
CA THR A 197 2.15 19.59 3.13
C THR A 197 2.01 19.15 1.69
N TYR A 198 1.92 17.83 1.52
CA TYR A 198 1.73 17.22 0.21
C TYR A 198 0.26 17.36 -0.24
N GLN A 199 0.06 17.68 -1.51
CA GLN A 199 -1.25 17.72 -2.16
C GLN A 199 -1.28 16.65 -3.23
N SER A 200 -2.33 15.83 -3.22
CA SER A 200 -2.54 14.78 -4.23
C SER A 200 -2.78 15.40 -5.61
N PRO A 201 -2.65 14.61 -6.70
CA PRO A 201 -3.24 14.96 -7.98
C PRO A 201 -4.73 15.31 -7.83
N PRO A 202 -5.30 16.08 -8.78
CA PRO A 202 -6.72 16.40 -8.79
C PRO A 202 -7.58 15.14 -8.74
N LEU A 203 -8.75 15.25 -8.11
CA LEU A 203 -9.70 14.14 -8.02
C LEU A 203 -10.06 13.55 -9.39
N SER A 204 -10.14 14.37 -10.44
CA SER A 204 -10.38 13.90 -11.82
C SER A 204 -9.37 12.85 -12.29
N ASP A 205 -8.10 13.04 -11.93
CA ASP A 205 -7.00 12.16 -12.36
C ASP A 205 -7.00 10.88 -11.52
N ILE A 206 -7.32 10.99 -10.24
CA ILE A 206 -7.50 9.84 -9.34
C ILE A 206 -8.67 8.97 -9.83
N VAL A 207 -9.81 9.59 -10.16
CA VAL A 207 -10.98 8.89 -10.70
C VAL A 207 -10.67 8.25 -12.05
N TYR A 208 -9.93 8.93 -12.92
CA TYR A 208 -9.49 8.35 -14.19
C TYR A 208 -8.78 7.01 -13.98
N TRP A 209 -7.80 6.94 -13.06
CA TRP A 209 -7.08 5.69 -12.82
C TRP A 209 -7.86 4.66 -12.01
N PHE A 210 -8.72 5.11 -11.09
CA PHE A 210 -9.66 4.23 -10.42
C PHE A 210 -10.50 3.43 -11.43
N GLU A 211 -11.04 4.10 -12.44
CA GLU A 211 -11.88 3.47 -13.47
C GLU A 211 -11.06 2.73 -14.52
N GLN A 212 -9.97 3.32 -15.01
CA GLN A 212 -9.16 2.77 -16.10
C GLN A 212 -8.47 1.46 -15.73
N ASP A 213 -7.97 1.36 -14.49
CA ASP A 213 -7.25 0.19 -13.99
C ASP A 213 -8.07 -0.60 -12.94
N SER A 214 -9.32 -0.18 -12.67
CA SER A 214 -10.21 -0.80 -11.69
C SER A 214 -9.56 -0.95 -10.30
N ILE A 215 -8.94 0.11 -9.78
CA ILE A 215 -8.12 0.05 -8.57
C ILE A 215 -9.01 0.05 -7.32
N ASN A 216 -9.34 -1.14 -6.80
CA ASN A 216 -10.23 -1.31 -5.65
C ASN A 216 -9.88 -0.40 -4.44
N MET A 217 -8.60 -0.31 -4.08
CA MET A 217 -8.15 0.51 -2.95
C MET A 217 -8.49 2.00 -3.13
N TYR A 218 -8.49 2.53 -4.36
CA TYR A 218 -8.90 3.90 -4.61
C TYR A 218 -10.39 4.08 -4.27
N GLY A 219 -11.24 3.14 -4.69
CA GLY A 219 -12.66 3.13 -4.35
C GLY A 219 -12.90 3.14 -2.83
N GLU A 220 -12.18 2.29 -2.08
CA GLU A 220 -12.26 2.23 -0.61
C GLU A 220 -11.86 3.54 0.07
N VAL A 221 -10.80 4.18 -0.43
CA VAL A 221 -10.36 5.47 0.09
C VAL A 221 -11.34 6.60 -0.26
N LEU A 222 -11.87 6.61 -1.49
CA LEU A 222 -12.86 7.59 -1.93
C LEU A 222 -14.15 7.49 -1.11
N ILE A 223 -14.67 6.28 -0.87
CA ILE A 223 -15.92 6.11 -0.11
C ILE A 223 -15.76 6.51 1.36
N LYS A 224 -14.61 6.18 1.98
CA LYS A 224 -14.27 6.63 3.34
C LYS A 224 -14.16 8.15 3.43
N THR A 225 -13.58 8.77 2.41
CA THR A 225 -13.45 10.22 2.31
C THR A 225 -14.81 10.91 2.15
N ILE A 226 -15.69 10.39 1.29
CA ILE A 226 -17.06 10.89 1.15
C ILE A 226 -17.84 10.74 2.47
N ALA A 227 -17.75 9.58 3.12
CA ALA A 227 -18.39 9.32 4.40
C ALA A 227 -17.97 10.37 5.45
N GLN A 228 -16.68 10.66 5.54
CA GLN A 228 -16.13 11.67 6.42
C GLN A 228 -16.65 13.08 6.11
N ILE A 229 -16.62 13.51 4.84
CA ILE A 229 -17.06 14.86 4.42
C ILE A 229 -18.55 15.06 4.66
N THR A 230 -19.35 14.02 4.44
CA THR A 230 -20.81 14.03 4.61
C THR A 230 -21.26 13.73 6.03
N ASN A 231 -20.33 13.39 6.94
CA ASN A 231 -20.62 12.90 8.29
C ASN A 231 -21.59 11.69 8.29
N ALA A 232 -21.44 10.81 7.30
CA ALA A 232 -22.21 9.58 7.14
C ALA A 232 -21.36 8.34 7.48
N SER A 233 -22.01 7.20 7.73
CA SER A 233 -21.30 5.91 7.81
C SER A 233 -20.96 5.42 6.41
N THR A 234 -19.77 4.84 6.24
CA THR A 234 -19.31 4.16 5.01
C THR A 234 -20.34 3.16 4.47
N THR A 235 -21.01 2.40 5.35
CA THR A 235 -22.10 1.47 5.01
C THR A 235 -23.38 2.12 4.48
N ARG A 236 -23.57 3.43 4.70
CA ARG A 236 -24.75 4.20 4.29
C ARG A 236 -24.51 5.14 3.11
N VAL A 237 -23.25 5.38 2.71
CA VAL A 237 -22.96 6.32 1.61
C VAL A 237 -23.55 5.83 0.29
N LEU A 238 -23.33 4.56 -0.08
CA LEU A 238 -23.87 4.00 -1.32
C LEU A 238 -25.42 3.94 -1.31
N PRO A 239 -26.09 3.44 -0.25
CA PRO A 239 -27.55 3.50 -0.17
C PRO A 239 -28.11 4.93 -0.21
N LEU A 240 -27.54 5.90 0.53
CA LEU A 240 -28.09 7.26 0.60
C LEU A 240 -27.96 8.04 -0.72
N TYR A 241 -26.91 7.79 -1.51
CA TYR A 241 -26.79 8.41 -2.84
C TYR A 241 -27.71 7.73 -3.86
N CYS A 242 -27.76 6.39 -3.90
CA CYS A 242 -28.63 5.67 -4.84
C CYS A 242 -30.13 5.87 -4.58
N TYR A 243 -30.55 6.14 -3.34
CA TYR A 243 -31.95 6.43 -3.00
C TYR A 243 -32.39 7.87 -3.30
N ASN A 244 -31.45 8.80 -3.50
CA ASN A 244 -31.78 10.21 -3.77
C ASN A 244 -31.67 10.57 -5.26
N GLU A 245 -31.06 9.70 -6.09
CA GLU A 245 -30.97 9.88 -7.54
C GLU A 245 -31.93 8.97 -8.35
N HIS A 246 -32.82 8.23 -7.67
CA HIS A 246 -33.90 7.42 -8.24
C HIS A 246 -35.21 7.64 -7.46
#